data_AF-A0A9D4EF51-F1
#
_entry.id   AF-A0A9D4EF51-F1
#
_cell.length_a   1.000
_cell.length_b   1.000
_cell.length_c   1.000
_cell.angle_alpha   90.00
_cell.angle_beta   90.00
_cell.angle_gamma   90.00
#
_symmetry.space_group_name_H-M   'P 1'
#
loop_
_entity.id
_entity.type
_entity.pdbx_description
1 polymer ?
#
loop_
_entity_poly.entity_id
_entity_poly.type
_entity_poly.pdbx_seq_one_letter_code
_entity_poly.pdbx_strand_id
1 'polypeptide(L)'
;MQSPWRGKYPINLVIHTQQNTLCIFAGGKPVRTGIMVEFTDLAFHFRSPGDFDTEELDDILQFLHERVQQQEKSEVYNLSNLYQALKGVSHKNYWMCADDVDMTRNDKLKAILNAYFDQQEQNVSITGATIDEPVPEFNEGQLISDIRGFFNMYGQEHTLTGRAIARIFHGIASPCFPATTWGRVRRFWRSHLDVDFNTIMKIATRELIAMRA
;
A
#
# COMPACT_ATOMS: atom_id res chain seq x y z
N MET A 1 18.14 -23.24 17.16
CA MET A 1 19.14 -22.25 17.61
C MET A 1 18.43 -20.92 17.81
N GLN A 2 18.20 -20.50 19.06
CA GLN A 2 17.53 -19.24 19.37
C GLN A 2 18.57 -18.12 19.42
N SER A 3 18.37 -17.09 18.61
CA SER A 3 19.20 -15.88 18.58
C SER A 3 19.21 -15.19 19.95
N PRO A 4 20.35 -14.67 20.45
CA PRO A 4 20.46 -14.12 21.81
C PRO A 4 19.74 -12.79 22.02
N TRP A 5 19.20 -12.19 20.95
CA TRP A 5 18.67 -10.83 20.93
C TRP A 5 17.18 -10.72 21.28
N ARG A 6 16.63 -11.64 22.10
CA ARG A 6 15.27 -11.48 22.63
C ARG A 6 15.25 -10.42 23.75
N GLY A 7 15.04 -9.17 23.32
CA GLY A 7 14.29 -8.10 23.98
C GLY A 7 14.30 -8.02 25.51
N LYS A 8 15.36 -7.45 26.10
CA LYS A 8 15.35 -7.07 27.54
C LYS A 8 15.79 -5.66 27.87
N TYR A 9 16.14 -4.82 26.89
CA TYR A 9 16.55 -3.45 27.19
C TYR A 9 15.54 -2.47 26.59
N PRO A 10 14.82 -1.69 27.43
CA PRO A 10 14.01 -0.58 26.91
C PRO A 10 14.95 0.38 26.18
N ILE A 11 14.50 0.95 25.06
CA ILE A 11 15.31 1.87 24.23
C ILE A 11 15.96 2.96 25.06
N ASN A 12 15.25 3.47 26.08
CA ASN A 12 15.77 4.45 27.02
C ASN A 12 17.03 3.97 27.75
N LEU A 13 17.12 2.69 28.12
CA LEU A 13 18.32 2.14 28.76
C LEU A 13 19.51 2.10 27.79
N VAL A 14 19.30 1.79 26.52
CA VAL A 14 20.35 1.80 25.50
C VAL A 14 20.82 3.23 25.20
N ILE A 15 19.89 4.18 25.13
CA ILE A 15 20.23 5.60 24.96
C ILE A 15 21.02 6.09 26.19
N HIS A 16 20.60 5.75 27.40
CA HIS A 16 21.29 6.12 28.63
C HIS A 16 22.68 5.48 28.75
N THR A 17 22.87 4.22 28.34
CA THR A 17 24.20 3.60 28.36
C THR A 17 25.14 4.20 27.32
N GLN A 18 24.64 4.56 26.14
CA GLN A 18 25.42 5.25 25.12
C GLN A 18 25.80 6.67 25.57
N GLN A 19 24.88 7.39 26.24
CA GLN A 19 25.19 8.67 26.87
C GLN A 19 26.20 8.54 28.01
N ASN A 20 26.22 7.43 28.76
CA ASN A 20 27.24 7.22 29.80
C ASN A 20 28.67 7.11 29.25
N THR A 21 28.88 6.88 27.95
CA THR A 21 30.22 6.94 27.34
C THR A 21 30.80 8.37 27.30
N LEU A 22 29.97 9.38 27.57
CA LEU A 22 30.38 10.79 27.69
C LEU A 22 31.27 11.03 28.92
N CYS A 23 31.26 10.15 29.93
CA CYS A 23 32.03 10.28 31.16
C CYS A 23 32.63 8.93 31.62
N ILE A 24 33.92 8.92 31.99
CA ILE A 24 34.60 7.77 32.59
C ILE A 24 35.01 8.08 34.02
N PHE A 25 35.14 7.06 34.88
CA PHE A 25 35.63 7.23 36.25
C PHE A 25 37.14 6.95 36.31
N ALA A 26 37.94 8.01 36.50
CA ALA A 26 39.37 7.92 36.72
C ALA A 26 39.70 8.43 38.12
N GLY A 27 40.30 7.60 38.97
CA GLY A 27 40.65 7.98 40.35
C GLY A 27 39.44 8.32 41.25
N GLY A 28 38.27 7.72 41.01
CA GLY A 28 37.05 7.96 41.78
C GLY A 28 36.29 9.24 41.40
N LYS A 29 36.74 9.99 40.38
CA LYS A 29 36.07 11.20 39.87
C LYS A 29 35.59 10.98 38.43
N PRO A 30 34.39 11.48 38.06
CA PRO A 30 33.92 11.44 36.69
C PRO A 30 34.70 12.46 35.83
N VAL A 31 35.28 11.98 34.74
CA VAL A 31 36.05 12.76 33.76
C VAL A 31 35.33 12.67 32.40
N ARG A 32 35.12 13.81 31.73
CA ARG A 32 34.51 13.84 30.39
C ARG A 32 35.46 13.28 29.34
N THR A 33 34.96 12.43 28.46
CA THR A 33 35.75 11.74 27.42
C THR A 33 35.96 12.56 26.15
N GLY A 34 35.18 13.64 25.95
CA GLY A 34 35.23 14.45 24.73
C GLY A 34 34.56 13.81 23.52
N ILE A 35 33.97 12.62 23.68
CA ILE A 35 33.18 11.93 22.65
C ILE A 35 31.84 12.66 22.51
N MET A 36 31.37 12.84 21.27
CA MET A 36 30.03 13.35 20.98
C MET A 36 29.16 12.19 20.48
N VAL A 37 27.96 12.04 21.03
CA VAL A 37 26.99 11.03 20.61
C VAL A 37 25.80 11.75 19.99
N GLU A 38 25.61 11.54 18.68
CA GLU A 38 24.47 12.05 17.94
C GLU A 38 23.60 10.86 17.50
N PHE A 39 22.29 10.99 17.71
CA PHE A 39 21.32 10.03 17.20
C PHE A 39 20.76 10.57 15.89
N THR A 40 20.92 9.80 14.82
CA THR A 40 20.36 10.07 13.50
C THR A 40 19.18 9.15 13.21
N ASP A 41 18.55 9.32 12.05
CA ASP A 41 17.56 8.41 11.49
C ASP A 41 16.28 8.27 12.34
N LEU A 42 15.43 9.31 12.27
CA LEU A 42 14.09 9.27 12.85
C LEU A 42 13.31 8.07 12.28
N ALA A 43 12.93 7.15 13.16
CA ALA A 43 12.26 5.91 12.79
C ALA A 43 11.05 5.65 13.68
N PHE A 44 10.06 4.92 13.14
CA PHE A 44 8.94 4.41 13.93
C PHE A 44 9.42 3.25 14.80
N HIS A 45 9.25 3.38 16.12
CA HIS A 45 9.45 2.27 17.03
C HIS A 45 8.14 1.49 17.21
N PHE A 46 8.08 0.30 16.63
CA PHE A 46 6.97 -0.64 16.84
C PHE A 46 7.52 -2.05 17.04
N ARG A 47 6.71 -2.90 17.68
CA ARG A 47 7.00 -4.33 17.85
C ARG A 47 6.03 -5.11 16.99
N SER A 48 6.54 -5.91 16.07
CA SER A 48 5.74 -6.93 15.38
C SER A 48 6.11 -8.33 15.86
N PRO A 49 5.16 -9.28 15.81
CA PRO A 49 5.49 -10.70 15.71
C PRO A 49 6.43 -10.91 14.50
N GLY A 50 7.39 -11.82 14.64
CA GLY A 50 8.42 -12.08 13.62
C GLY A 50 8.28 -13.46 12.98
N ASP A 51 7.09 -14.04 13.11
CA ASP A 51 6.72 -15.42 12.82
C ASP A 51 5.65 -15.53 11.72
N PHE A 52 5.39 -14.44 11.00
CA PHE A 52 4.46 -14.47 9.86
C PHE A 52 4.96 -15.37 8.74
N ASP A 53 4.08 -16.22 8.23
CA ASP A 53 4.35 -16.98 7.01
C ASP A 53 4.12 -16.12 5.74
N THR A 54 4.37 -16.71 4.56
CA THR A 54 4.22 -15.99 3.29
C THR A 54 2.76 -15.68 2.94
N GLU A 55 1.81 -16.48 3.41
CA GLU A 55 0.38 -16.30 3.14
C GLU A 55 -0.18 -15.18 4.02
N GLU A 56 0.14 -15.18 5.32
CA GLU A 56 -0.22 -14.12 6.26
C GLU A 56 0.36 -12.75 5.84
N LEU A 57 1.59 -12.72 5.34
CA LEU A 57 2.18 -11.49 4.80
C LEU A 57 1.43 -10.97 3.57
N ASP A 58 1.00 -11.87 2.67
CA ASP A 58 0.21 -11.49 1.50
C ASP A 58 -1.19 -10.99 1.91
N ASP A 59 -1.81 -11.59 2.93
CA ASP A 59 -3.09 -11.13 3.50
C ASP A 59 -2.99 -9.73 4.12
N ILE A 60 -1.92 -9.45 4.88
CA ILE A 60 -1.66 -8.12 5.43
C ILE A 60 -1.49 -7.10 4.30
N LEU A 61 -0.74 -7.45 3.25
CA LEU A 61 -0.55 -6.58 2.10
C LEU A 61 -1.86 -6.34 1.34
N GLN A 62 -2.71 -7.36 1.22
CA GLN A 62 -4.03 -7.24 0.61
C GLN A 62 -4.94 -6.31 1.43
N PHE A 63 -5.01 -6.50 2.75
CA PHE A 63 -5.76 -5.62 3.65
C PHE A 63 -5.31 -4.15 3.54
N LEU A 64 -4.00 -3.90 3.57
CA LEU A 64 -3.46 -2.55 3.43
C LEU A 64 -3.79 -1.95 2.06
N HIS A 65 -3.70 -2.75 0.99
CA HIS A 65 -4.05 -2.32 -0.36
C HIS A 65 -5.53 -1.96 -0.47
N GLU A 66 -6.42 -2.81 0.03
CA GLU A 66 -7.87 -2.58 0.03
C GLU A 66 -8.24 -1.30 0.79
N ARG A 67 -7.63 -1.06 1.95
CA ARG A 67 -7.82 0.17 2.71
C ARG A 67 -7.41 1.41 1.89
N VAL A 68 -6.27 1.36 1.21
CA VAL A 68 -5.81 2.47 0.35
C VAL A 68 -6.77 2.68 -0.83
N GLN A 69 -7.19 1.62 -1.50
CA GLN A 69 -8.15 1.71 -2.61
C GLN A 69 -9.51 2.25 -2.17
N GLN A 70 -9.99 1.87 -0.99
CA GLN A 70 -11.22 2.40 -0.43
C GLN A 70 -11.09 3.91 -0.15
N GLN A 71 -9.97 4.34 0.42
CA GLN A 71 -9.70 5.76 0.62
C GLN A 71 -9.67 6.52 -0.71
N GLU A 72 -8.94 6.01 -1.69
CA GLU A 72 -8.84 6.63 -3.02
C GLU A 72 -10.23 6.79 -3.66
N LYS A 73 -11.04 5.73 -3.68
CA LYS A 73 -12.41 5.77 -4.21
C LYS A 73 -13.27 6.76 -3.45
N SER A 74 -13.14 6.83 -2.13
CA SER A 74 -13.86 7.78 -1.29
C SER A 74 -13.53 9.23 -1.64
N GLU A 75 -12.25 9.55 -1.76
CA GLU A 75 -11.80 10.91 -2.09
C GLU A 75 -12.21 11.32 -3.51
N VAL A 76 -12.08 10.41 -4.49
CA VAL A 76 -12.52 10.65 -5.86
C VAL A 76 -14.03 10.87 -5.92
N TYR A 77 -14.80 10.08 -5.17
CA TYR A 77 -16.25 10.25 -5.05
C TYR A 77 -16.61 11.60 -4.43
N ASN A 78 -15.95 11.99 -3.34
CA ASN A 78 -16.16 13.30 -2.69
C ASN A 78 -15.85 14.45 -3.64
N LEU A 79 -14.75 14.36 -4.40
CA LEU A 79 -14.38 15.36 -5.40
C LEU A 79 -15.41 15.46 -6.52
N SER A 80 -15.88 14.32 -7.03
CA SER A 80 -16.93 14.27 -8.06
C SER A 80 -18.24 14.89 -7.56
N ASN A 81 -18.65 14.55 -6.34
CA ASN A 81 -19.84 15.11 -5.71
C ASN A 81 -19.74 16.62 -5.50
N LEU A 82 -18.61 17.11 -5.00
CA LEU A 82 -18.35 18.55 -4.86
C LEU A 82 -18.46 19.25 -6.22
N TYR A 83 -17.84 18.69 -7.26
CA TYR A 83 -17.90 19.23 -8.60
C TYR A 83 -19.33 19.30 -9.13
N GLN A 84 -20.11 18.22 -9.01
CA GLN A 84 -21.50 18.20 -9.49
C GLN A 84 -22.38 19.16 -8.70
N ALA A 85 -22.19 19.26 -7.37
CA ALA A 85 -22.92 20.19 -6.52
C ALA A 85 -22.68 21.64 -6.95
N LEU A 86 -21.41 22.06 -7.05
CA LEU A 86 -21.04 23.43 -7.43
C LEU A 86 -21.42 23.75 -8.87
N LYS A 87 -21.20 22.81 -9.81
CA LYS A 87 -21.61 22.98 -11.20
C LYS A 87 -23.13 23.16 -11.32
N GLY A 88 -23.91 22.39 -10.57
CA GLY A 88 -25.37 22.43 -10.57
C GLY A 88 -25.98 23.73 -10.03
N VAL A 89 -25.20 24.57 -9.34
CA VAL A 89 -25.60 25.91 -8.88
C VAL A 89 -24.83 27.04 -9.56
N SER A 90 -23.83 26.72 -10.38
CA SER A 90 -23.02 27.72 -11.08
C SER A 90 -23.78 28.43 -12.21
N HIS A 91 -23.45 29.71 -12.44
CA HIS A 91 -23.83 30.41 -13.65
C HIS A 91 -22.77 30.19 -14.74
N LYS A 92 -23.16 30.33 -16.02
CA LYS A 92 -22.21 30.23 -17.13
C LYS A 92 -21.13 31.31 -17.05
N ASN A 93 -21.51 32.50 -16.57
CA ASN A 93 -20.65 33.67 -16.46
C ASN A 93 -20.95 34.42 -15.15
N TYR A 94 -19.93 35.07 -14.57
CA TYR A 94 -20.04 35.70 -13.25
C TYR A 94 -21.03 36.87 -13.17
N TRP A 95 -21.21 37.63 -14.27
CA TRP A 95 -22.09 38.80 -14.28
C TRP A 95 -23.58 38.45 -14.15
N MET A 96 -23.96 37.17 -14.33
CA MET A 96 -25.35 36.73 -14.13
C MET A 96 -25.80 36.79 -12.66
N CYS A 97 -24.88 37.01 -11.73
CA CYS A 97 -25.13 37.12 -10.29
C CYS A 97 -24.28 38.24 -9.66
N ALA A 98 -23.91 39.26 -10.44
CA ALA A 98 -23.06 40.36 -9.95
C ALA A 98 -23.86 41.45 -9.22
N ASP A 99 -25.10 41.70 -9.64
CA ASP A 99 -25.93 42.77 -9.08
C ASP A 99 -26.75 42.27 -7.88
N ASP A 100 -27.38 41.09 -8.01
CA ASP A 100 -28.19 40.46 -6.96
C ASP A 100 -27.84 38.97 -6.81
N VAL A 101 -27.98 38.46 -5.58
CA VAL A 101 -27.79 37.04 -5.27
C VAL A 101 -28.99 36.23 -5.75
N ASP A 102 -28.76 35.20 -6.56
CA ASP A 102 -29.78 34.21 -6.93
C ASP A 102 -30.12 33.34 -5.71
N MET A 103 -31.15 33.77 -4.96
CA MET A 103 -31.61 33.09 -3.74
C MET A 103 -32.05 31.64 -4.01
N THR A 104 -32.57 31.34 -5.20
CA THR A 104 -33.01 29.97 -5.53
C THR A 104 -31.82 29.01 -5.60
N ARG A 105 -30.72 29.44 -6.21
CA ARG A 105 -29.48 28.64 -6.26
C ARG A 105 -28.76 28.59 -4.92
N ASN A 106 -28.79 29.69 -4.17
CA ASN A 106 -28.25 29.76 -2.81
C ASN A 106 -28.93 28.74 -1.89
N ASP A 107 -30.27 28.70 -1.90
CA ASP A 107 -31.04 27.77 -1.07
C ASP A 107 -30.84 26.32 -1.53
N LYS A 108 -30.70 26.09 -2.85
CA LYS A 108 -30.31 24.79 -3.39
C LYS A 108 -28.93 24.34 -2.91
N LEU A 109 -27.93 25.23 -2.90
CA LEU A 109 -26.60 24.93 -2.39
C LEU A 109 -26.63 24.59 -0.90
N LYS A 110 -27.35 25.38 -0.09
CA LYS A 110 -27.54 25.11 1.34
C LYS A 110 -28.18 23.75 1.59
N ALA A 111 -29.22 23.40 0.82
CA ALA A 111 -29.86 22.10 0.92
C ALA A 111 -28.89 20.94 0.62
N ILE A 112 -28.04 21.07 -0.41
CA ILE A 112 -27.03 20.07 -0.75
C ILE A 112 -25.99 19.93 0.38
N LEU A 113 -25.51 21.06 0.94
CA LEU A 113 -24.52 21.05 2.02
C LEU A 113 -25.08 20.41 3.30
N ASN A 114 -26.30 20.80 3.71
CA ASN A 114 -26.95 20.22 4.88
C ASN A 114 -27.13 18.72 4.71
N ALA A 115 -27.65 18.27 3.55
CA ALA A 115 -27.81 16.85 3.28
C ALA A 115 -26.47 16.08 3.32
N TYR A 116 -25.38 16.67 2.84
CA TYR A 116 -24.04 16.05 2.90
C TYR A 116 -23.56 15.85 4.34
N PHE A 117 -23.66 16.88 5.19
CA PHE A 117 -23.21 16.80 6.58
C PHE A 117 -24.14 15.95 7.46
N ASP A 118 -25.44 15.94 7.18
CA ASP A 118 -26.41 15.06 7.85
C ASP A 118 -26.16 13.58 7.52
N GLN A 119 -25.60 13.27 6.35
CA GLN A 119 -25.25 11.91 5.93
C GLN A 119 -23.95 11.37 6.55
N GLN A 120 -23.02 12.24 7.00
CA GLN A 120 -21.73 11.80 7.53
C GLN A 120 -21.80 11.08 8.89
N GLU A 121 -22.93 11.16 9.61
CA GLU A 121 -23.12 10.42 10.87
C GLU A 121 -23.33 8.91 10.67
N GLN A 122 -23.59 8.46 9.44
CA GLN A 122 -23.70 7.04 9.10
C GLN A 122 -22.54 6.64 8.20
N ASN A 123 -21.60 5.85 8.74
CA ASN A 123 -20.49 5.22 8.02
C ASN A 123 -20.91 4.73 6.62
N VAL A 124 -20.63 5.53 5.59
CA VAL A 124 -20.83 5.09 4.21
C VAL A 124 -19.66 4.19 3.85
N SER A 125 -19.86 2.88 3.96
CA SER A 125 -19.15 1.94 3.10
C SER A 125 -19.48 2.34 1.67
N ILE A 126 -18.56 3.05 1.01
CA ILE A 126 -18.69 3.46 -0.38
C ILE A 126 -18.55 2.19 -1.23
N THR A 127 -19.66 1.50 -1.42
CA THR A 127 -19.81 0.51 -2.47
C THR A 127 -20.25 1.22 -3.74
N GLY A 128 -19.44 1.09 -4.79
CA GLY A 128 -19.98 1.15 -6.15
C GLY A 128 -19.92 2.47 -6.90
N ALA A 129 -18.74 3.10 -6.96
CA ALA A 129 -18.37 3.86 -8.15
C ALA A 129 -17.06 3.29 -8.70
N THR A 130 -17.15 2.13 -9.37
CA THR A 130 -16.08 1.71 -10.26
C THR A 130 -16.16 2.62 -11.48
N ILE A 131 -15.11 3.41 -11.69
CA ILE A 131 -14.83 3.92 -13.02
C ILE A 131 -14.42 2.67 -13.79
N ASP A 132 -15.38 2.05 -14.47
CA ASP A 132 -15.14 0.91 -15.36
C ASP A 132 -14.30 1.43 -16.54
N GLU A 133 -12.99 1.51 -16.34
CA GLU A 133 -12.09 1.47 -17.47
C GLU A 133 -12.29 0.11 -18.15
N PRO A 134 -12.53 0.08 -19.48
CA PRO A 134 -12.66 -1.17 -20.20
C PRO A 134 -11.37 -1.97 -20.00
N VAL A 135 -11.50 -3.11 -19.30
CA VAL A 135 -10.38 -4.01 -19.08
C VAL A 135 -9.87 -4.45 -20.45
N PRO A 136 -8.59 -4.22 -20.78
CA PRO A 136 -8.02 -4.72 -22.03
C PRO A 136 -8.27 -6.22 -22.14
N GLU A 137 -8.81 -6.66 -23.27
CA GLU A 137 -9.02 -8.08 -23.53
C GLU A 137 -7.65 -8.76 -23.65
N PHE A 138 -7.31 -9.62 -22.69
CA PHE A 138 -6.05 -10.35 -22.67
C PHE A 138 -6.29 -11.85 -22.85
N ASN A 139 -5.30 -12.56 -23.38
CA ASN A 139 -5.41 -14.01 -23.57
C ASN A 139 -5.18 -14.76 -22.25
N GLU A 140 -6.26 -15.03 -21.52
CA GLU A 140 -6.21 -15.77 -20.25
C GLU A 140 -5.54 -17.15 -20.39
N GLY A 141 -5.75 -17.86 -21.50
CA GLY A 141 -5.16 -19.17 -21.74
C GLY A 141 -3.63 -19.13 -21.81
N GLN A 142 -3.08 -18.11 -22.49
CA GLN A 142 -1.63 -17.90 -22.55
C GLN A 142 -1.07 -17.57 -21.17
N LEU A 143 -1.73 -16.69 -20.42
CA LEU A 143 -1.34 -16.34 -19.06
C LEU A 143 -1.30 -17.57 -18.15
N ILE A 144 -2.34 -18.41 -18.16
CA ILE A 144 -2.39 -19.66 -17.39
C ILE A 144 -1.23 -20.58 -17.78
N SER A 145 -0.97 -20.74 -19.08
CA SER A 145 0.13 -21.60 -19.54
C SER A 145 1.49 -21.09 -19.05
N ASP A 146 1.70 -19.78 -19.04
CA ASP A 146 2.94 -19.19 -18.57
C ASP A 146 3.08 -19.29 -17.05
N ILE A 147 1.99 -19.12 -16.29
CA ILE A 147 1.97 -19.33 -14.83
C ILE A 147 2.37 -20.77 -14.50
N ARG A 148 1.75 -21.76 -15.16
CA ARG A 148 2.08 -23.19 -14.97
C ARG A 148 3.51 -23.48 -15.38
N GLY A 149 3.96 -22.93 -16.51
CA GLY A 149 5.34 -23.06 -16.97
C GLY A 149 6.36 -22.49 -15.99
N PHE A 150 6.06 -21.34 -15.39
CA PHE A 150 6.88 -20.72 -14.35
C PHE A 150 6.94 -21.58 -13.09
N PHE A 151 5.78 -22.04 -12.62
CA PHE A 151 5.69 -22.89 -11.44
C PHE A 151 6.44 -24.21 -11.61
N ASN A 152 6.31 -24.86 -12.77
CA ASN A 152 7.02 -26.11 -13.03
C ASN A 152 8.55 -25.93 -13.08
N MET A 153 9.03 -24.75 -13.47
CA MET A 153 10.47 -24.50 -13.60
C MET A 153 11.11 -24.03 -12.30
N TYR A 154 10.40 -23.27 -11.46
CA TYR A 154 10.95 -22.62 -10.27
C TYR A 154 10.26 -22.97 -8.95
N GLY A 155 9.12 -23.68 -9.00
CA GLY A 155 8.30 -23.99 -7.84
C GLY A 155 8.93 -25.00 -6.86
N GLN A 156 9.98 -25.72 -7.28
CA GLN A 156 10.76 -26.57 -6.37
C GLN A 156 11.80 -25.77 -5.57
N GLU A 157 12.33 -24.69 -6.15
CA GLU A 157 13.39 -23.88 -5.53
C GLU A 157 12.83 -22.74 -4.67
N HIS A 158 11.62 -22.26 -5.01
CA HIS A 158 11.01 -21.10 -4.38
C HIS A 158 9.60 -21.40 -3.86
N THR A 159 9.29 -20.87 -2.68
CA THR A 159 7.92 -20.78 -2.16
C THR A 159 7.15 -19.70 -2.92
N LEU A 160 6.48 -20.10 -4.01
CA LEU A 160 5.75 -19.18 -4.88
C LEU A 160 4.36 -18.85 -4.32
N THR A 161 4.04 -17.56 -4.22
CA THR A 161 2.67 -17.06 -4.02
C THR A 161 2.15 -16.42 -5.30
N GLY A 162 0.83 -16.24 -5.41
CA GLY A 162 0.24 -15.56 -6.57
C GLY A 162 0.81 -14.14 -6.76
N ARG A 163 1.08 -13.45 -5.64
CA ARG A 163 1.72 -12.14 -5.63
C ARG A 163 3.17 -12.18 -6.14
N ALA A 164 3.94 -13.20 -5.74
CA ALA A 164 5.31 -13.37 -6.25
C ALA A 164 5.32 -13.53 -7.78
N ILE A 165 4.43 -14.35 -8.33
CA ILE A 165 4.29 -14.56 -9.77
C ILE A 165 3.87 -13.26 -10.48
N ALA A 166 2.86 -12.57 -9.96
CA ALA A 166 2.42 -11.28 -10.52
C ALA A 166 3.56 -10.25 -10.55
N ARG A 167 4.39 -10.19 -9.50
CA ARG A 167 5.58 -9.32 -9.47
C ARG A 167 6.59 -9.67 -10.54
N ILE A 168 6.88 -10.95 -10.79
CA ILE A 168 7.77 -11.36 -11.88
C ILE A 168 7.21 -10.91 -13.23
N PHE A 169 5.93 -11.17 -13.47
CA PHE A 169 5.28 -10.87 -14.74
C PHE A 169 5.17 -9.37 -15.03
N HIS A 170 5.07 -8.53 -13.99
CA HIS A 170 5.20 -7.07 -14.11
C HIS A 170 6.64 -6.54 -14.03
N GLY A 171 7.60 -7.38 -13.66
CA GLY A 171 8.99 -7.01 -13.44
C GLY A 171 9.22 -6.08 -12.25
N ILE A 172 8.51 -6.30 -11.15
CA ILE A 172 8.66 -5.59 -9.88
C ILE A 172 9.61 -6.38 -8.98
N ALA A 173 10.81 -5.85 -8.76
CA ALA A 173 11.82 -6.48 -7.91
C ALA A 173 11.33 -6.74 -6.49
N SER A 174 11.67 -7.88 -5.92
CA SER A 174 11.50 -8.17 -4.48
C SER A 174 12.81 -8.72 -3.89
N PRO A 175 12.95 -8.80 -2.56
CA PRO A 175 14.15 -9.37 -1.94
C PRO A 175 14.48 -10.79 -2.44
N CYS A 176 13.46 -11.64 -2.62
CA CYS A 176 13.62 -13.00 -3.16
C CYS A 176 13.83 -13.01 -4.69
N PHE A 177 13.34 -11.98 -5.39
CA PHE A 177 13.37 -11.87 -6.84
C PHE A 177 13.99 -10.54 -7.30
N PRO A 178 15.32 -10.34 -7.11
CA PRO A 178 15.99 -9.08 -7.44
C PRO A 178 16.09 -8.88 -8.96
N ALA A 179 15.80 -7.66 -9.44
CA ALA A 179 15.81 -7.33 -10.87
C ALA A 179 17.18 -7.52 -11.54
N THR A 180 18.28 -7.40 -10.81
CA THR A 180 19.65 -7.63 -11.32
C THR A 180 19.85 -9.05 -11.85
N THR A 181 19.17 -10.02 -11.23
CA THR A 181 19.23 -11.45 -11.58
C THR A 181 18.05 -11.84 -12.46
N TRP A 182 16.83 -11.58 -11.97
CA TRP A 182 15.58 -12.02 -12.63
C TRP A 182 15.23 -11.21 -13.87
N GLY A 183 15.74 -9.98 -14.00
CA GLY A 183 15.56 -9.17 -15.20
C GLY A 183 16.17 -9.78 -16.48
N ARG A 184 17.07 -10.76 -16.32
CA ARG A 184 17.65 -11.53 -17.44
C ARG A 184 16.74 -12.67 -17.91
N VAL A 185 15.80 -13.10 -17.07
CA VAL A 185 14.83 -14.18 -17.38
C VAL A 185 13.67 -13.60 -18.20
N ARG A 186 13.97 -13.20 -19.44
CA ARG A 186 13.04 -12.50 -20.35
C ARG A 186 11.76 -13.25 -20.68
N ARG A 187 11.76 -14.58 -20.51
CA ARG A 187 10.58 -15.43 -20.72
C ARG A 187 9.42 -15.04 -19.79
N PHE A 188 9.73 -14.65 -18.55
CA PHE A 188 8.72 -14.39 -17.51
C PHE A 188 8.80 -12.97 -16.96
N TRP A 189 9.99 -12.38 -16.93
CA TRP A 189 10.16 -11.03 -16.41
C TRP A 189 9.58 -9.99 -17.36
N ARG A 190 8.60 -9.20 -16.89
CA ARG A 190 7.89 -8.19 -17.69
C ARG A 190 7.15 -8.78 -18.90
N SER A 191 6.71 -10.03 -18.83
CA SER A 191 6.06 -10.72 -19.95
C SER A 191 4.58 -10.42 -20.10
N HIS A 192 3.89 -10.00 -19.02
CA HIS A 192 2.45 -9.70 -19.00
C HIS A 192 2.22 -8.30 -18.41
N LEU A 193 2.76 -7.26 -19.07
CA LEU A 193 2.59 -5.85 -18.64
C LEU A 193 1.25 -5.26 -19.05
N ASP A 194 0.60 -5.89 -20.02
CA ASP A 194 -0.70 -5.56 -20.60
C ASP A 194 -1.88 -6.04 -19.73
N VAL A 195 -1.63 -6.99 -18.83
CA VAL A 195 -2.63 -7.51 -17.89
C VAL A 195 -2.53 -6.76 -16.56
N ASP A 196 -3.66 -6.46 -15.93
CA ASP A 196 -3.68 -5.85 -14.60
C ASP A 196 -3.03 -6.77 -13.55
N PHE A 197 -2.25 -6.16 -12.64
CA PHE A 197 -1.49 -6.85 -11.60
C PHE A 197 -2.37 -7.74 -10.72
N ASN A 198 -3.53 -7.22 -10.30
CA ASN A 198 -4.44 -7.96 -9.43
C ASN A 198 -5.11 -9.11 -10.18
N THR A 199 -5.33 -8.96 -11.48
CA THR A 199 -5.86 -10.00 -12.35
C THR A 199 -4.88 -11.17 -12.49
N ILE A 200 -3.59 -10.89 -12.75
CA ILE A 200 -2.54 -11.92 -12.75
C ILE A 200 -2.46 -12.60 -11.38
N MET A 201 -2.47 -11.83 -10.29
CA MET A 201 -2.40 -12.36 -8.93
C MET A 201 -3.55 -13.33 -8.64
N LYS A 202 -4.80 -12.96 -8.96
CA LYS A 202 -5.98 -13.82 -8.76
C LYS A 202 -5.89 -15.14 -9.54
N ILE A 203 -5.52 -15.06 -10.82
CA ILE A 203 -5.38 -16.26 -11.68
C ILE A 203 -4.23 -17.12 -11.17
N ALA A 204 -3.09 -16.53 -10.83
CA ALA A 204 -1.94 -17.25 -10.30
C ALA A 204 -2.26 -17.97 -8.98
N THR A 205 -2.95 -17.33 -8.05
CA THR A 205 -3.40 -17.96 -6.80
C THR A 205 -4.31 -19.16 -7.08
N ARG A 206 -5.29 -19.02 -7.99
CA ARG A 206 -6.16 -20.12 -8.42
C ARG A 206 -5.36 -21.30 -8.98
N GLU A 207 -4.43 -21.04 -9.90
CA GLU A 207 -3.62 -22.08 -10.53
C GLU A 207 -2.67 -22.76 -9.53
N LEU A 208 -2.08 -22.01 -8.60
CA LEU A 208 -1.21 -22.57 -7.56
C LEU A 208 -1.95 -23.54 -6.64
N ILE A 209 -3.18 -23.21 -6.25
CA ILE A 209 -4.03 -24.13 -5.46
C ILE A 209 -4.30 -25.40 -6.26
N ALA A 210 -4.64 -25.27 -7.55
CA ALA A 210 -4.92 -26.42 -8.41
C ALA A 210 -3.70 -27.33 -8.65
N MET A 211 -2.49 -26.78 -8.70
CA MET A 211 -1.25 -27.55 -8.91
C MET A 211 -0.68 -28.18 -7.63
N ARG A 212 -1.12 -27.71 -6.45
CA ARG A 212 -0.70 -28.24 -5.14
C ARG A 212 -1.65 -29.31 -4.60
N ALA A 213 -2.84 -29.42 -5.16
CA ALA A 213 -3.81 -30.47 -4.87
C ALA A 213 -3.41 -31.80 -5.54
#